data_AF-A0ABD6B7K8-F1
#
_entry.id   AF-A0ABD6B7K8-F1
#
_cell.length_a   1.000
_cell.length_b   1.000
_cell.length_c   1.000
_cell.angle_alpha   90.00
_cell.angle_beta   90.00
_cell.angle_gamma   90.00
#
_symmetry.space_group_name_H-M   'P 1'
#
loop_
_entity.id
_entity.type
_entity.pdbx_description
1 polymer ?
#
loop_
_entity_poly.entity_id
_entity_poly.type
_entity_poly.pdbx_seq_one_letter_code
_entity_poly.pdbx_strand_id
1 'polypeptide(L)'
;MPEFDSDAVEPTLRLLYQSGVGISPSGIAANLHDRMDDPPDRTAVLNAVRELADTRLIRKLDEMESCYIITDHGRDYVETEIDDEAPGLH
;
A
#
# COMPACT_ATOMS: atom_id res chain seq x y z
N MET A 1 -5.77 15.95 -2.07
CA MET A 1 -5.53 14.50 -2.05
C MET A 1 -5.46 13.99 -3.48
N PRO A 2 -4.50 13.12 -3.83
CA PRO A 2 -4.69 12.25 -4.98
C PRO A 2 -5.96 11.43 -4.76
N GLU A 3 -6.88 11.46 -5.73
CA GLU A 3 -8.00 10.53 -5.77
C GLU A 3 -7.46 9.24 -6.37
N PHE A 4 -7.46 8.17 -5.57
CA PHE A 4 -6.99 6.87 -6.03
C PHE A 4 -8.15 6.10 -6.65
N ASP A 5 -7.91 5.52 -7.83
CA ASP A 5 -8.94 4.80 -8.58
C ASP A 5 -9.23 3.39 -8.02
N SER A 6 -8.32 2.85 -7.19
CA SER A 6 -8.42 1.49 -6.68
C SER A 6 -8.56 1.44 -5.16
N ASP A 7 -9.63 0.77 -4.71
CA ASP A 7 -9.88 0.43 -3.30
C ASP A 7 -8.75 -0.42 -2.67
N ALA A 8 -7.82 -0.94 -3.48
CA ALA A 8 -6.65 -1.66 -3.02
C ALA A 8 -5.46 -0.74 -2.64
N VAL A 9 -5.49 0.55 -2.97
CA VAL A 9 -4.36 1.48 -2.77
C VAL A 9 -4.05 1.68 -1.30
N GLU A 10 -5.03 2.12 -0.52
CA GLU A 10 -4.82 2.38 0.89
C GLU A 10 -4.46 1.10 1.69
N PRO A 11 -5.14 -0.04 1.53
CA PRO A 11 -4.73 -1.29 2.18
C PRO A 11 -3.31 -1.72 1.81
N THR A 12 -2.92 -1.55 0.54
CA THR A 12 -1.56 -1.87 0.07
C THR A 12 -0.52 -0.97 0.73
N LEU A 13 -0.78 0.34 0.80
CA LEU A 13 0.14 1.29 1.39
C LEU A 13 0.28 1.09 2.90
N ARG A 14 -0.85 0.92 3.62
CA ARG A 14 -0.87 0.59 5.06
C ARG A 14 -0.10 -0.69 5.36
N LEU A 15 -0.27 -1.73 4.54
CA LEU A 15 0.48 -2.98 4.69
C LEU A 15 1.99 -2.75 4.58
N LEU A 16 2.43 -2.05 3.55
CA LEU A 16 3.86 -1.78 3.34
C LEU A 16 4.44 -0.92 4.46
N TYR A 17 3.68 0.07 4.93
CA TYR A 17 4.02 0.90 6.10
C TYR A 17 4.25 0.05 7.34
N GLN A 18 3.26 -0.77 7.72
CA GLN A 18 3.31 -1.61 8.93
C GLN A 18 4.39 -2.69 8.85
N SER A 19 4.67 -3.21 7.65
CA SER A 19 5.67 -4.28 7.48
C SER A 19 7.11 -3.79 7.63
N GLY A 20 7.39 -2.54 7.24
CA GLY A 20 8.75 -1.99 7.19
C GLY A 20 9.72 -2.69 6.22
N VAL A 21 9.25 -3.63 5.40
CA VAL A 21 10.08 -4.45 4.49
C VAL A 21 9.55 -4.47 3.06
N GLY A 22 10.38 -4.93 2.13
CA GLY A 22 9.97 -5.13 0.74
C GLY A 22 9.04 -6.33 0.57
N ILE A 23 7.90 -6.14 -0.09
CA ILE A 23 6.94 -7.21 -0.38
C ILE A 23 6.64 -7.25 -1.88
N SER A 24 6.59 -8.46 -2.46
CA SER A 24 6.18 -8.65 -3.86
C SER A 24 4.65 -8.45 -4.01
N PRO A 25 4.14 -8.11 -5.20
CA PRO A 25 2.69 -7.94 -5.41
C PRO A 25 1.86 -9.18 -5.02
N SER A 26 2.39 -10.38 -5.28
CA SER A 26 1.72 -11.62 -4.87
C SER A 26 1.72 -11.78 -3.33
N GLY A 27 2.80 -11.36 -2.66
CA GLY A 27 2.87 -11.33 -1.20
C GLY A 27 1.90 -10.31 -0.60
N ILE A 28 1.76 -9.14 -1.20
CA ILE A 28 0.78 -8.11 -0.81
C ILE A 28 -0.63 -8.70 -0.90
N ALA A 29 -1.01 -9.25 -2.05
CA ALA A 29 -2.34 -9.84 -2.25
C ALA A 29 -2.64 -10.97 -1.23
N ALA A 30 -1.67 -11.86 -0.97
CA ALA A 30 -1.84 -12.93 0.02
C ALA A 30 -2.03 -12.39 1.44
N ASN A 31 -1.29 -11.34 1.81
CA ASN A 31 -1.41 -10.72 3.14
C ASN A 31 -2.73 -9.96 3.30
N LEU A 32 -3.24 -9.31 2.25
CA LEU A 32 -4.54 -8.65 2.30
C LEU A 32 -5.67 -9.69 2.39
N HIS A 33 -5.57 -10.79 1.63
CA HIS A 33 -6.52 -11.89 1.67
C HIS A 33 -6.64 -12.53 3.06
N ASP A 34 -5.53 -12.62 3.80
CA ASP A 34 -5.51 -13.18 5.16
C ASP A 34 -6.08 -12.22 6.22
N ARG A 35 -6.03 -10.90 5.98
CA ARG A 35 -6.31 -9.87 7.01
C ARG A 35 -7.63 -9.14 6.85
N MET A 36 -8.26 -9.23 5.68
CA MET A 36 -9.49 -8.49 5.35
C MET A 36 -10.66 -9.43 5.14
N ASP A 37 -11.84 -9.05 5.61
CA ASP A 37 -13.09 -9.79 5.37
C ASP A 37 -13.49 -9.76 3.88
N ASP A 38 -13.21 -8.65 3.18
CA ASP A 38 -13.42 -8.47 1.74
C ASP A 38 -12.13 -7.98 1.07
N PRO A 39 -11.20 -8.89 0.72
CA PRO A 39 -9.90 -8.51 0.21
C PRO A 39 -9.93 -8.13 -1.28
N PRO A 40 -9.12 -7.14 -1.70
CA PRO A 40 -9.00 -6.80 -3.12
C PRO A 40 -8.41 -7.97 -3.91
N ASP A 41 -8.87 -8.13 -5.15
CA ASP A 41 -8.30 -9.13 -6.03
C ASP A 41 -6.87 -8.79 -6.47
N ARG A 42 -6.19 -9.77 -7.07
CA ARG A 42 -4.80 -9.62 -7.50
C ARG A 42 -4.60 -8.53 -8.55
N THR A 43 -5.58 -8.27 -9.41
CA THR A 43 -5.51 -7.24 -10.44
C THR A 43 -5.60 -5.85 -9.80
N ALA A 44 -6.51 -5.68 -8.84
CA ALA A 44 -6.64 -4.45 -8.07
C ALA A 44 -5.33 -4.15 -7.31
N VAL A 45 -4.73 -5.14 -6.65
CA VAL A 45 -3.43 -5.00 -5.99
C VAL A 45 -2.32 -4.58 -6.97
N LEU A 46 -2.27 -5.17 -8.16
CA LEU A 46 -1.28 -4.79 -9.18
C LEU A 46 -1.46 -3.36 -9.68
N ASN A 47 -2.71 -2.91 -9.85
CA ASN A 47 -3.01 -1.53 -10.23
C ASN A 47 -2.62 -0.56 -9.10
N ALA A 48 -2.99 -0.87 -7.87
CA ALA A 48 -2.61 -0.09 -6.69
C ALA A 48 -1.08 0.06 -6.56
N VAL A 49 -0.32 -1.03 -6.75
CA VAL A 49 1.16 -0.98 -6.72
C VAL A 49 1.71 -0.04 -7.80
N ARG A 50 1.13 -0.03 -9.01
CA ARG A 50 1.55 0.88 -10.08
C ARG A 50 1.27 2.33 -9.72
N GLU A 51 0.06 2.61 -9.26
CA GLU A 51 -0.38 3.94 -8.88
C GLU A 51 0.44 4.52 -7.71
N LEU A 52 0.70 3.71 -6.68
CA LEU A 52 1.58 4.08 -5.57
C LEU A 52 3.03 4.31 -6.00
N ALA A 53 3.51 3.57 -7.00
CA ALA A 53 4.86 3.76 -7.54
C ALA A 53 4.95 5.03 -8.39
N ASP A 54 3.93 5.31 -9.20
CA ASP A 54 3.84 6.51 -10.05
C ASP A 54 3.77 7.79 -9.21
N THR A 55 3.11 7.72 -8.05
CA THR A 55 3.06 8.79 -7.03
C THR A 55 4.26 8.83 -6.09
N ARG A 56 5.21 7.89 -6.23
CA ARG A 56 6.45 7.79 -5.42
C ARG A 56 6.22 7.52 -3.92
N LEU A 57 5.05 7.04 -3.54
CA LEU A 57 4.75 6.60 -2.18
C LEU A 57 5.41 5.26 -1.86
N ILE A 58 5.65 4.44 -2.89
CA ILE A 58 6.46 3.23 -2.79
C ILE A 58 7.56 3.24 -3.86
N ARG A 59 8.57 2.41 -3.68
CA ARG A 59 9.63 2.18 -4.67
C ARG A 59 9.95 0.71 -4.83
N LYS A 60 10.40 0.34 -6.01
CA LYS A 60 10.91 -1.00 -6.32
C LYS A 60 12.30 -1.20 -5.67
N LEU A 61 12.54 -2.37 -5.07
CA LEU A 61 13.82 -2.73 -4.44
C LEU A 61 14.77 -3.50 -5.36
N ASP A 62 14.23 -4.43 -6.14
CA ASP A 62 15.01 -5.31 -7.01
C ASP A 62 14.27 -5.61 -8.31
N GLU A 63 14.99 -5.72 -9.42
CA GLU A 63 14.40 -5.95 -10.75
C GLU A 63 13.88 -7.38 -10.93
N MET A 64 14.52 -8.38 -10.31
CA MET A 64 14.19 -9.79 -10.48
C MET A 64 12.96 -10.20 -9.69
N GLU A 65 12.84 -9.74 -8.44
CA GLU A 65 11.72 -10.15 -7.56
C GLU A 65 10.61 -9.10 -7.45
N SER A 66 10.81 -7.93 -8.06
CA SER A 66 9.83 -6.82 -8.10
C SER A 66 9.16 -6.57 -6.75
N CYS A 67 9.94 -6.58 -5.69
CA CYS A 67 9.48 -6.21 -4.35
C CYS A 67 9.37 -4.69 -4.23
N TYR A 68 8.35 -4.24 -3.51
CA TYR A 68 8.09 -2.83 -3.27
C TYR A 68 8.21 -2.53 -1.78
N ILE A 69 8.79 -1.38 -1.45
CA ILE A 69 8.90 -0.86 -0.09
C ILE A 69 8.36 0.57 -0.06
N ILE A 70 7.78 0.95 1.07
CA ILE A 70 7.35 2.33 1.30
C ILE A 70 8.55 3.29 1.27
N THR A 71 8.36 4.48 0.69
CA THR A 71 9.34 5.57 0.73
C THR A 71 9.14 6.43 1.98
N ASP A 72 10.08 7.34 2.27
CA ASP A 72 9.86 8.33 3.33
C ASP A 72 8.64 9.21 3.01
N HIS A 73 8.46 9.61 1.75
CA HIS A 73 7.26 10.33 1.31
C HIS A 73 5.96 9.53 1.53
N GLY A 74 5.99 8.22 1.29
CA GLY A 74 4.86 7.34 1.58
C GLY A 74 4.54 7.22 3.07
N ARG A 75 5.57 7.23 3.93
CA ARG A 75 5.38 7.22 5.39
C ARG A 75 4.73 8.52 5.85
N ASP A 76 5.27 9.66 5.43
CA ASP A 76 4.70 10.97 5.74
C ASP A 76 3.23 11.03 5.33
N TYR A 77 2.90 10.54 4.12
CA TYR A 77 1.52 10.48 3.63
C TYR A 77 0.60 9.63 4.52
N VAL A 78 1.05 8.46 4.98
CA VAL A 78 0.24 7.61 5.88
C VAL A 78 0.00 8.32 7.21
N GLU A 79 1.05 8.91 7.79
CA GLU A 79 0.98 9.58 9.09
C GLU A 79 0.11 10.85 9.07
N THR A 80 0.03 11.56 7.95
CA THR A 80 -0.74 12.82 7.85
C THR A 80 -2.11 12.69 7.21
N GLU A 81 -2.29 11.80 6.23
CA GLU A 81 -3.54 11.74 5.45
C GLU A 81 -4.38 10.51 5.80
N ILE A 82 -3.78 9.41 6.25
CA ILE A 82 -4.49 8.16 6.54
C ILE A 82 -4.79 8.03 8.04
N ASP A 83 -3.87 8.46 8.92
CA ASP A 83 -4.08 8.42 10.37
C ASP A 83 -4.91 9.61 10.89
N ASP A 84 -4.97 10.74 10.18
CA ASP A 84 -5.83 11.91 10.52
C ASP A 84 -7.32 11.63 10.19
N GLU A 85 -7.61 10.55 9.46
CA GLU A 85 -8.98 10.06 9.22
C GLU A 85 -9.55 9.24 10.40
N ALA A 86 -8.85 9.18 11.53
CA ALA A 86 -9.38 8.70 12.81
C ALA A 86 -9.66 9.86 13.79
N PRO A 87 -10.79 10.58 13.66
CA PRO A 87 -11.22 11.46 14.74
C PRO A 87 -11.69 10.61 15.94
N GLY A 88 -10.81 10.48 16.93
CA GLY A 88 -11.10 10.31 18.36
C GLY A 88 -12.20 9.33 18.79
N LEU A 89 -11.79 8.17 19.31
CA LEU A 89 -12.50 7.53 20.43
C LEU A 89 -11.79 7.92 21.73
N HIS A 90 -12.18 9.07 22.28
CA HIS A 90 -12.02 9.40 23.70
C HIS A 90 -13.39 9.40 24.37
#